data_AF-A0A1G9PGV7-F1
#
_entry.id   AF-A0A1G9PGV7-F1
#
_cell.length_a   1.000
_cell.length_b   1.000
_cell.length_c   1.000
_cell.angle_alpha   90.00
_cell.angle_beta   90.00
_cell.angle_gamma   90.00
#
_symmetry.space_group_name_H-M   'P 1'
#
loop_
_entity.id
_entity.type
_entity.pdbx_description
1 polymer ?
#
loop_
_entity_poly.entity_id
_entity_poly.type
_entity_poly.pdbx_seq_one_letter_code
_entity_poly.pdbx_strand_id
1 'polypeptide(L)'
;EGMGFVTGAHTIDTNTQLSKTEIETMGFVDGAHTVDTDTHADQTEIEGMGFVTGAHTVDTNTQLSKTDIETMGFVDGAHTVNTDDQEIDFFAFNGSTFELQIGIESVVPRRTVNLSSLHADGTETKMVAGNSDIIITGDGSATLPYGIYNNFTEVDGSISNETNTGFSAVTVSGTDYLRISDATGDLDVPLSDLAHSGTTGSVFFAGADGKPTDNNGQLFWNNSSNSFGVGTASPTNKLHVSGAIRSEGILNSNGTVNEPSYRFHGDTNTGMYRPAADEIGFTVGGIQALKIDENSSNTKVIVNETLELEGAVLDSSDSPGTSGQVLSSTATGTQWVNSMSPIKAFGKIASTGTVTKATPGVTTTRISKGYYRVTLPSGAVSDANYIIQLTQPGRGGVGNDDPGISYNNQTTTSFEVIIGDNDNGGTDRSRFDSEFMFTILDL
;
A
#
# COMPACT_ATOMS: atom_id res chain seq x y z
N GLU A 1 79.26 34.95 -115.30
CA GLU A 1 79.46 34.03 -116.43
C GLU A 1 79.73 32.66 -115.87
N GLY A 2 79.19 31.56 -116.35
CA GLY A 2 78.32 31.28 -117.47
C GLY A 2 78.21 29.76 -117.46
N MET A 3 77.09 29.24 -116.95
CA MET A 3 76.02 28.62 -117.74
C MET A 3 76.33 27.19 -118.24
N GLY A 4 75.48 26.25 -117.81
CA GLY A 4 75.35 24.88 -118.32
C GLY A 4 74.53 23.99 -117.38
N PHE A 5 73.20 24.18 -117.25
CA PHE A 5 72.12 23.38 -117.90
C PHE A 5 72.37 21.85 -117.77
N VAL A 6 71.57 21.07 -117.03
CA VAL A 6 70.21 20.59 -117.35
C VAL A 6 69.41 20.26 -116.07
N THR A 7 68.09 20.25 -116.25
CA THR A 7 66.93 20.09 -115.37
C THR A 7 66.73 18.71 -114.70
N GLY A 8 66.19 18.69 -113.48
CA GLY A 8 65.20 17.70 -113.02
C GLY A 8 65.65 16.49 -112.18
N ALA A 9 65.16 16.46 -110.92
CA ALA A 9 64.46 15.38 -110.20
C ALA A 9 65.03 13.94 -109.93
N HIS A 10 65.07 13.63 -108.61
CA HIS A 10 64.58 12.41 -107.90
C HIS A 10 65.47 11.15 -107.59
N THR A 11 65.81 11.03 -106.27
CA THR A 11 65.60 9.95 -105.23
C THR A 11 65.84 8.43 -105.47
N ILE A 12 66.07 7.70 -104.34
CA ILE A 12 65.75 6.27 -103.96
C ILE A 12 67.02 5.42 -103.58
N ASP A 13 67.12 4.47 -102.62
CA ASP A 13 66.23 3.71 -101.68
C ASP A 13 67.02 3.17 -100.44
N THR A 14 66.28 2.59 -99.47
CA THR A 14 66.62 1.95 -98.19
C THR A 14 66.71 0.39 -98.16
N ASN A 15 67.72 -0.13 -97.41
CA ASN A 15 67.78 -1.31 -96.51
C ASN A 15 67.58 -2.78 -96.99
N THR A 16 68.46 -3.71 -96.54
CA THR A 16 68.15 -5.12 -96.12
C THR A 16 69.37 -5.85 -95.46
N GLN A 17 69.14 -6.77 -94.50
CA GLN A 17 70.11 -7.44 -93.57
C GLN A 17 70.23 -8.99 -93.75
N LEU A 18 71.26 -9.68 -93.17
CA LEU A 18 71.42 -11.17 -93.03
C LEU A 18 72.14 -11.62 -91.71
N SER A 19 72.01 -12.91 -91.31
CA SER A 19 72.28 -13.58 -90.00
C SER A 19 73.35 -14.72 -90.02
N LYS A 20 73.72 -15.30 -88.86
CA LYS A 20 74.86 -16.25 -88.68
C LYS A 20 74.78 -17.53 -89.52
N THR A 21 73.60 -18.13 -89.67
CA THR A 21 73.40 -19.28 -90.58
C THR A 21 73.51 -18.85 -92.05
N GLU A 22 73.12 -17.61 -92.35
CA GLU A 22 73.31 -17.03 -93.68
C GLU A 22 74.78 -16.77 -93.96
N ILE A 23 75.64 -16.50 -92.96
CA ILE A 23 77.08 -16.37 -93.20
C ILE A 23 77.84 -17.71 -93.11
N GLU A 24 77.41 -18.72 -92.35
CA GLU A 24 77.92 -20.08 -92.63
C GLU A 24 77.53 -20.55 -94.07
N THR A 25 76.45 -19.98 -94.64
CA THR A 25 76.07 -20.10 -96.06
C THR A 25 76.79 -19.11 -97.00
N MET A 26 77.28 -17.98 -96.49
CA MET A 26 78.23 -17.10 -97.18
C MET A 26 79.69 -17.53 -96.98
N GLY A 27 79.92 -18.65 -96.28
CA GLY A 27 81.24 -19.23 -96.06
C GLY A 27 82.05 -18.64 -94.91
N PHE A 28 81.47 -18.29 -93.75
CA PHE A 28 82.22 -18.38 -92.48
C PHE A 28 82.97 -19.72 -92.52
N VAL A 29 84.30 -19.69 -92.40
CA VAL A 29 85.12 -20.91 -92.44
C VAL A 29 85.24 -21.46 -91.02
N ASP A 30 84.40 -22.45 -90.77
CA ASP A 30 84.60 -23.48 -89.76
C ASP A 30 85.83 -24.32 -90.14
N GLY A 31 86.90 -24.26 -89.34
CA GLY A 31 88.05 -25.17 -89.47
C GLY A 31 89.42 -24.52 -89.26
N ALA A 32 90.23 -25.15 -88.41
CA ALA A 32 91.58 -24.71 -88.07
C ALA A 32 92.60 -24.98 -89.19
N HIS A 33 93.41 -23.99 -89.57
CA HIS A 33 94.60 -24.24 -90.40
C HIS A 33 95.78 -23.28 -90.15
N THR A 34 96.83 -23.90 -89.62
CA THR A 34 98.29 -23.77 -89.87
C THR A 34 99.03 -22.44 -89.71
N VAL A 35 100.03 -22.53 -88.83
CA VAL A 35 101.07 -21.59 -88.43
C VAL A 35 101.95 -21.15 -89.60
N ASP A 36 102.15 -19.83 -89.70
CA ASP A 36 103.26 -19.19 -90.41
C ASP A 36 104.31 -18.73 -89.38
N THR A 37 105.54 -19.22 -89.56
CA THR A 37 106.75 -18.98 -88.74
C THR A 37 107.72 -17.97 -89.39
N ASP A 38 107.27 -17.13 -90.32
CA ASP A 38 108.08 -16.04 -90.86
C ASP A 38 107.85 -14.72 -90.09
N THR A 39 108.56 -14.59 -88.97
CA THR A 39 108.42 -13.53 -87.96
C THR A 39 109.15 -12.23 -88.30
N HIS A 40 109.28 -11.87 -89.59
CA HIS A 40 110.09 -10.70 -89.98
C HIS A 40 109.41 -9.88 -91.08
N ALA A 41 108.67 -8.84 -90.64
CA ALA A 41 108.41 -7.66 -91.46
C ALA A 41 109.72 -6.91 -91.72
N ASP A 42 109.79 -6.24 -92.86
CA ASP A 42 111.01 -5.62 -93.37
C ASP A 42 111.28 -4.21 -92.80
N GLN A 43 112.43 -3.66 -93.17
CA GLN A 43 112.94 -2.39 -92.67
C GLN A 43 111.99 -1.18 -92.95
N THR A 44 111.20 -1.21 -94.02
CA THR A 44 110.31 -0.08 -94.38
C THR A 44 109.02 -0.11 -93.56
N GLU A 45 108.52 -1.31 -93.24
CA GLU A 45 107.36 -1.49 -92.37
C GLU A 45 107.66 -1.15 -90.91
N ILE A 46 108.88 -1.41 -90.42
CA ILE A 46 109.27 -1.02 -89.05
C ILE A 46 109.39 0.51 -88.90
N GLU A 47 109.95 1.21 -89.89
CA GLU A 47 110.12 2.68 -89.86
C GLU A 47 108.78 3.47 -89.84
N GLY A 48 107.68 2.94 -90.40
CA GLY A 48 106.36 3.63 -90.44
C GLY A 48 105.54 3.61 -89.13
N MET A 49 105.82 2.69 -88.21
CA MET A 49 105.16 2.58 -86.90
C MET A 49 105.93 3.32 -85.80
N GLY A 50 106.94 4.10 -86.17
CA GLY A 50 107.74 4.89 -85.24
C GLY A 50 108.84 4.10 -84.52
N PHE A 51 109.08 2.84 -84.90
CA PHE A 51 110.27 2.12 -84.47
C PHE A 51 111.43 2.46 -85.40
N VAL A 52 112.54 2.91 -84.85
CA VAL A 52 113.77 3.17 -85.61
C VAL A 52 114.62 1.90 -85.61
N THR A 53 114.84 1.32 -86.79
CA THR A 53 115.75 0.19 -87.01
C THR A 53 117.14 0.70 -87.36
N GLY A 54 118.09 0.52 -86.46
CA GLY A 54 119.48 0.86 -86.74
C GLY A 54 120.31 0.95 -85.47
N ALA A 55 121.57 0.53 -85.58
CA ALA A 55 122.52 0.51 -84.48
C ALA A 55 122.74 1.88 -83.84
N HIS A 56 122.82 1.85 -82.50
CA HIS A 56 123.10 2.93 -81.57
C HIS A 56 124.36 3.76 -81.88
N THR A 57 124.35 5.03 -81.47
CA THR A 57 125.50 5.61 -80.79
C THR A 57 125.08 6.04 -79.39
N VAL A 58 125.61 5.33 -78.40
CA VAL A 58 125.53 5.65 -76.97
C VAL A 58 126.17 7.02 -76.75
N ASP A 59 125.37 8.02 -76.39
CA ASP A 59 125.88 9.31 -75.92
C ASP A 59 126.27 9.18 -74.44
N THR A 60 127.57 9.29 -74.19
CA THR A 60 128.24 9.11 -72.91
C THR A 60 128.25 10.38 -72.04
N ASN A 61 127.30 11.30 -72.20
CA ASN A 61 127.13 12.45 -71.31
C ASN A 61 125.79 12.39 -70.54
N THR A 62 125.71 11.57 -69.49
CA THR A 62 124.51 11.38 -68.65
C THR A 62 124.35 12.44 -67.55
N GLN A 63 124.80 13.68 -67.79
CA GLN A 63 124.56 14.81 -66.90
C GLN A 63 123.89 15.94 -67.69
N LEU A 64 122.60 16.16 -67.44
CA LEU A 64 121.81 17.23 -68.05
C LEU A 64 122.30 18.59 -67.56
N SER A 65 122.50 19.52 -68.50
CA SER A 65 122.81 20.90 -68.18
C SER A 65 121.54 21.64 -67.71
N LYS A 66 121.72 22.79 -67.04
CA LYS A 66 120.61 23.65 -66.60
C LYS A 66 119.60 23.95 -67.73
N THR A 67 120.08 24.11 -68.95
CA THR A 67 119.26 24.34 -70.15
C THR A 67 118.39 23.14 -70.52
N ASP A 68 118.89 21.92 -70.29
CA ASP A 68 118.15 20.69 -70.59
C ASP A 68 117.01 20.46 -69.58
N ILE A 69 117.20 20.83 -68.31
CA ILE A 69 116.15 20.77 -67.26
C ILE A 69 115.05 21.80 -67.55
N GLU A 70 115.43 23.03 -67.92
CA GLU A 70 114.48 24.11 -68.25
C GLU A 70 113.65 23.79 -69.52
N THR A 71 114.22 23.06 -70.48
CA THR A 71 113.53 22.68 -71.74
C THR A 71 112.46 21.59 -71.54
N MET A 72 112.59 20.76 -70.50
CA MET A 72 111.58 19.75 -70.14
C MET A 72 110.43 20.32 -69.30
N GLY A 73 110.41 21.64 -69.05
CA GLY A 73 109.38 22.31 -68.27
C GLY A 73 109.53 22.17 -66.75
N PHE A 74 110.67 21.67 -66.27
CA PHE A 74 110.98 21.58 -64.85
C PHE A 74 111.83 22.78 -64.40
N VAL A 75 111.51 23.33 -63.23
CA VAL A 75 112.27 24.42 -62.62
C VAL A 75 113.34 23.83 -61.72
N ASP A 76 114.60 24.08 -62.03
CA ASP A 76 115.73 23.80 -61.16
C ASP A 76 115.84 24.90 -60.08
N GLY A 77 115.06 24.73 -59.00
CA GLY A 77 114.99 25.65 -57.86
C GLY A 77 114.07 25.12 -56.76
N ALA A 78 114.34 25.48 -55.51
CA ALA A 78 113.68 24.93 -54.32
C ALA A 78 112.14 24.99 -54.37
N HIS A 79 111.49 23.85 -54.16
CA HIS A 79 110.03 23.72 -54.07
C HIS A 79 109.56 23.99 -52.63
N THR A 80 108.67 24.97 -52.44
CA THR A 80 107.96 25.20 -51.16
C THR A 80 106.62 24.47 -51.15
N VAL A 81 106.46 23.50 -50.27
CA VAL A 81 105.17 22.90 -49.92
C VAL A 81 104.32 23.99 -49.25
N ASN A 82 103.10 24.22 -49.75
CA ASN A 82 102.12 25.15 -49.19
C ASN A 82 101.76 24.73 -47.74
N THR A 83 101.90 25.65 -46.79
CA THR A 83 101.59 25.49 -45.35
C THR A 83 100.23 26.11 -45.01
N ASP A 84 99.18 25.85 -45.79
CA ASP A 84 97.80 26.25 -45.46
C ASP A 84 97.40 25.59 -44.12
N ASP A 85 97.23 26.41 -43.08
CA ASP A 85 96.97 26.01 -41.70
C ASP A 85 95.51 26.26 -41.26
N GLN A 86 94.66 26.74 -42.18
CA GLN A 86 93.22 26.99 -41.99
C GLN A 86 92.87 27.67 -40.66
N GLU A 87 93.60 28.72 -40.28
CA GLU A 87 93.34 29.44 -39.04
C GLU A 87 91.95 30.12 -39.05
N ILE A 88 91.14 29.87 -38.01
CA ILE A 88 89.88 30.58 -37.77
C ILE A 88 90.22 31.96 -37.20
N ASP A 89 90.10 33.00 -38.02
CA ASP A 89 90.41 34.37 -37.64
C ASP A 89 89.19 35.16 -37.15
N PHE A 90 87.99 34.58 -37.29
CA PHE A 90 86.74 35.20 -36.82
C PHE A 90 85.73 34.16 -36.36
N PHE A 91 85.20 34.35 -35.15
CA PHE A 91 84.11 33.55 -34.61
C PHE A 91 83.18 34.45 -33.80
N ALA A 92 81.95 34.65 -34.27
CA ALA A 92 80.97 35.48 -33.57
C ALA A 92 79.55 34.96 -33.76
N PHE A 93 78.75 35.00 -32.70
CA PHE A 93 77.33 34.71 -32.73
C PHE A 93 76.52 35.99 -32.57
N ASN A 94 75.57 36.23 -33.47
CA ASN A 94 74.61 37.33 -33.37
C ASN A 94 73.32 36.84 -32.70
N GLY A 95 73.12 37.19 -31.44
CA GLY A 95 71.93 36.78 -30.68
C GLY A 95 70.60 37.36 -31.16
N SER A 96 70.62 38.40 -32.01
CA SER A 96 69.38 38.99 -32.56
C SER A 96 68.96 38.36 -33.88
N THR A 97 69.90 37.83 -34.67
CA THR A 97 69.61 37.13 -35.94
C THR A 97 69.78 35.61 -35.83
N PHE A 98 70.29 35.12 -34.70
CA PHE A 98 70.64 33.73 -34.44
C PHE A 98 71.65 33.15 -35.42
N GLU A 99 72.54 33.98 -35.96
CA GLU A 99 73.54 33.56 -36.93
C GLU A 99 74.91 33.41 -36.28
N LEU A 100 75.54 32.25 -36.50
CA LEU A 100 76.94 32.01 -36.18
C LEU A 100 77.80 32.28 -37.41
N GLN A 101 78.73 33.21 -37.29
CA GLN A 101 79.66 33.58 -38.34
C GLN A 101 81.06 33.03 -38.04
N ILE A 102 81.65 32.37 -39.04
CA ILE A 102 83.00 31.81 -38.98
C ILE A 102 83.80 32.34 -40.17
N GLY A 103 84.91 33.03 -39.90
CA GLY A 103 85.93 33.41 -40.86
C GLY A 103 87.10 32.43 -40.78
N ILE A 104 87.67 32.08 -41.93
CA ILE A 104 88.89 31.28 -42.06
C ILE A 104 89.82 32.07 -42.96
N GLU A 105 91.07 32.28 -42.53
CA GLU A 105 92.12 32.98 -43.27
C GLU A 105 91.71 34.32 -43.90
N SER A 106 90.95 35.13 -43.17
CA SER A 106 90.52 36.46 -43.62
C SER A 106 89.74 36.47 -44.94
N VAL A 107 89.16 35.32 -45.31
CA VAL A 107 88.26 35.21 -46.46
C VAL A 107 86.95 35.94 -46.16
N VAL A 108 86.56 36.84 -47.07
CA VAL A 108 85.30 37.57 -47.04
C VAL A 108 84.49 37.17 -48.29
N PRO A 109 83.21 36.77 -48.16
CA PRO A 109 82.37 36.81 -46.97
C PRO A 109 82.59 35.64 -46.01
N ARG A 110 82.35 35.90 -44.72
CA ARG A 110 82.37 34.89 -43.66
C ARG A 110 81.27 33.86 -43.87
N ARG A 111 81.52 32.62 -43.48
CA ARG A 111 80.48 31.58 -43.49
C ARG A 111 79.50 31.87 -42.38
N THR A 112 78.21 31.87 -42.72
CA THR A 112 77.13 32.14 -41.77
C THR A 112 76.26 30.89 -41.66
N VAL A 113 76.04 30.43 -40.44
CA VAL A 113 75.14 29.32 -40.10
C VAL A 113 73.97 29.89 -39.32
N ASN A 114 72.76 29.69 -39.82
CA ASN A 114 71.55 30.06 -39.11
C ASN A 114 71.24 29.01 -38.04
N LEU A 115 71.17 29.45 -36.78
CA LEU A 115 70.88 28.64 -35.58
C LEU A 115 69.53 28.98 -34.96
N SER A 116 68.65 29.71 -35.66
CA SER A 116 67.35 30.14 -35.15
C SER A 116 66.47 28.97 -34.68
N SER A 117 66.56 27.81 -35.33
CA SER A 117 65.80 26.61 -34.94
C SER A 117 66.27 25.96 -33.64
N LEU A 118 67.38 26.41 -33.04
CA LEU A 118 67.87 25.94 -31.74
C LEU A 118 67.45 26.86 -30.58
N HIS A 119 66.89 28.03 -30.89
CA HIS A 119 66.38 28.94 -29.87
C HIS A 119 65.02 28.45 -29.39
N ALA A 120 64.93 28.05 -28.12
CA ALA A 120 63.67 27.65 -27.51
C ALA A 120 62.69 28.82 -27.50
N ASP A 121 61.68 28.78 -28.35
CA ASP A 121 60.64 29.82 -28.43
C ASP A 121 59.30 29.37 -27.84
N GLY A 122 59.21 28.11 -27.40
CA GLY A 122 58.03 27.49 -26.82
C GLY A 122 57.35 26.52 -27.78
N THR A 123 57.61 26.61 -29.08
CA THR A 123 57.06 25.69 -30.10
C THR A 123 57.63 24.27 -30.04
N GLU A 124 58.71 24.08 -29.29
CA GLU A 124 59.33 22.77 -29.05
C GLU A 124 58.56 21.95 -28.01
N THR A 125 57.71 22.59 -27.21
CA THR A 125 56.82 21.89 -26.29
C THR A 125 55.69 21.26 -27.10
N LYS A 126 55.30 20.02 -26.79
CA LYS A 126 54.11 19.40 -27.39
C LYS A 126 53.08 19.18 -26.31
N MET A 127 52.06 20.01 -26.28
CA MET A 127 50.87 19.75 -25.45
C MET A 127 49.86 18.95 -26.27
N VAL A 128 49.35 17.86 -25.68
CA VAL A 128 48.35 16.98 -26.30
C VAL A 128 47.11 17.00 -25.42
N ALA A 129 45.97 17.34 -26.00
CA ALA A 129 44.69 17.19 -25.31
C ALA A 129 44.40 15.70 -25.06
N GLY A 130 43.99 15.34 -23.85
CA GLY A 130 43.69 13.95 -23.50
C GLY A 130 42.46 13.38 -24.21
N ASN A 131 41.56 14.24 -24.69
CA ASN A 131 40.34 13.91 -25.43
C ASN A 131 39.91 15.10 -26.31
N SER A 132 38.85 14.91 -27.09
CA SER A 132 38.24 15.96 -27.94
C SER A 132 37.60 17.11 -27.17
N ASP A 133 37.44 16.96 -25.86
CA ASP A 133 36.68 17.88 -25.02
C ASP A 133 37.56 19.03 -24.50
N ILE A 134 38.89 18.84 -24.53
CA ILE A 134 39.86 19.91 -24.28
C ILE A 134 40.48 20.30 -25.61
N ILE A 135 40.35 21.56 -25.99
CA ILE A 135 40.96 22.11 -27.20
C ILE A 135 42.19 22.89 -26.77
N ILE A 136 43.35 22.46 -27.26
CA ILE A 136 44.60 23.21 -27.12
C ILE A 136 44.86 23.91 -28.45
N THR A 137 44.87 25.24 -28.42
CA THR A 137 45.22 26.08 -29.57
C THR A 137 46.56 26.78 -29.33
N GLY A 138 47.18 27.27 -30.40
CA GLY A 138 48.47 27.93 -30.34
C GLY A 138 49.63 26.94 -30.38
N ASP A 139 50.80 27.44 -30.74
CA ASP A 139 52.02 26.63 -30.86
C ASP A 139 52.93 26.76 -29.63
N GLY A 140 52.66 27.71 -28.74
CA GLY A 140 53.46 27.95 -27.53
C GLY A 140 54.46 29.08 -27.67
N SER A 141 54.58 29.68 -28.87
CA SER A 141 55.41 30.86 -29.11
C SER A 141 54.89 32.09 -28.36
N ALA A 142 55.76 33.10 -28.16
CA ALA A 142 55.36 34.37 -27.57
C ALA A 142 54.26 35.10 -28.38
N THR A 143 54.19 34.86 -29.69
CA THR A 143 53.16 35.41 -30.59
C THR A 143 51.88 34.59 -30.62
N LEU A 144 51.95 33.30 -30.29
CA LEU A 144 50.82 32.39 -30.31
C LEU A 144 50.87 31.41 -29.13
N PRO A 145 50.70 31.92 -27.89
CA PRO A 145 50.79 31.12 -26.68
C PRO A 145 49.71 30.03 -26.65
N TYR A 146 49.93 28.97 -25.87
CA TYR A 146 48.92 27.95 -25.69
C TYR A 146 47.66 28.51 -25.03
N GLY A 147 46.53 28.36 -25.73
CA GLY A 147 45.20 28.52 -25.16
C GLY A 147 44.62 27.14 -24.87
N ILE A 148 44.28 26.87 -23.60
CA ILE A 148 43.60 25.63 -23.20
C ILE A 148 42.13 25.98 -22.96
N TYR A 149 41.26 25.43 -23.81
CA TYR A 149 39.82 25.67 -23.77
C TYR A 149 39.08 24.38 -23.49
N ASN A 150 37.97 24.50 -22.79
CA ASN A 150 37.05 23.40 -22.55
C ASN A 150 35.89 23.50 -23.55
N ASN A 151 35.56 22.39 -24.21
CA ASN A 151 34.49 22.25 -25.18
C ASN A 151 33.37 21.32 -24.66
N PHE A 152 33.29 21.07 -23.34
CA PHE A 152 32.12 20.42 -22.76
C PHE A 152 30.88 21.21 -23.13
N THR A 153 30.01 20.56 -23.91
CA THR A 153 28.62 21.00 -24.05
C THR A 153 27.85 20.27 -22.96
N GLU A 154 27.48 21.00 -21.91
CA GLU A 154 26.56 20.55 -20.87
C GLU A 154 25.26 20.06 -21.51
N VAL A 155 24.56 19.12 -20.87
CA VAL A 155 23.36 18.48 -21.46
C VAL A 155 22.29 19.51 -21.84
N ASP A 156 22.26 20.66 -21.17
CA ASP A 156 21.40 21.81 -21.47
C ASP A 156 22.17 23.05 -21.99
N GLY A 157 23.49 22.97 -22.16
CA GLY A 157 24.34 24.05 -22.68
C GLY A 157 24.64 25.20 -21.70
N SER A 158 24.31 25.05 -20.41
CA SER A 158 24.62 26.02 -19.34
C SER A 158 25.68 25.45 -18.40
N ILE A 159 26.55 26.33 -17.85
CA ILE A 159 27.54 26.02 -16.79
C ILE A 159 27.21 26.74 -15.47
N SER A 160 25.94 27.12 -15.30
CA SER A 160 25.50 27.95 -14.18
C SER A 160 24.47 27.27 -13.27
N ASN A 161 23.99 26.08 -13.61
CA ASN A 161 22.89 25.39 -12.92
C ASN A 161 23.26 23.97 -12.47
N GLU A 162 24.55 23.67 -12.35
CA GLU A 162 25.03 22.31 -12.06
C GLU A 162 25.05 22.03 -10.55
N THR A 163 24.94 23.07 -9.73
CA THR A 163 24.85 22.94 -8.26
C THR A 163 23.57 23.58 -7.74
N ASN A 164 22.71 22.74 -7.16
CA ASN A 164 21.56 23.22 -6.39
C ASN A 164 22.06 23.99 -5.16
N THR A 165 21.62 25.24 -5.06
CA THR A 165 21.96 26.15 -3.96
C THR A 165 20.99 26.03 -2.78
N GLY A 166 19.82 25.42 -2.98
CA GLY A 166 18.85 25.20 -1.92
C GLY A 166 17.72 24.24 -2.26
N PHE A 167 17.11 23.72 -1.20
CA PHE A 167 15.87 22.95 -1.24
C PHE A 167 14.90 23.58 -0.24
N SER A 168 13.69 23.90 -0.68
CA SER A 168 12.67 24.47 0.21
C SER A 168 11.27 24.01 -0.17
N ALA A 169 10.37 23.93 0.80
CA ALA A 169 8.95 23.74 0.52
C ALA A 169 8.32 25.13 0.30
N VAL A 170 7.66 25.32 -0.84
CA VAL A 170 7.01 26.58 -1.21
C VAL A 170 5.58 26.31 -1.68
N THR A 171 4.67 27.23 -1.42
CA THR A 171 3.34 27.22 -2.02
C THR A 171 3.29 28.24 -3.15
N VAL A 172 3.05 27.80 -4.39
CA VAL A 172 2.92 28.68 -5.57
C VAL A 172 1.50 28.55 -6.11
N SER A 173 0.76 29.67 -6.14
CA SER A 173 -0.63 29.70 -6.60
C SER A 173 -1.56 28.68 -5.92
N GLY A 174 -1.29 28.34 -4.66
CA GLY A 174 -2.09 27.40 -3.86
C GLY A 174 -1.72 25.93 -4.02
N THR A 175 -0.67 25.60 -4.78
CA THR A 175 -0.11 24.24 -4.85
C THR A 175 1.23 24.22 -4.13
N ASP A 176 1.46 23.19 -3.32
CA ASP A 176 2.72 23.00 -2.61
C ASP A 176 3.75 22.31 -3.51
N TYR A 177 4.98 22.80 -3.50
CA TYR A 177 6.10 22.32 -4.30
C TYR A 177 7.34 22.11 -3.43
N LEU A 178 8.17 21.14 -3.78
CA LEU A 178 9.58 21.14 -3.43
C LEU A 178 10.28 22.01 -4.47
N ARG A 179 10.72 23.19 -4.04
CA ARG A 179 11.54 24.09 -4.84
C ARG A 179 12.99 23.71 -4.73
N ILE A 180 13.60 23.51 -5.88
CA ILE A 180 15.02 23.28 -6.06
C ILE A 180 15.57 24.53 -6.73
N SER A 181 16.43 25.27 -6.03
CA SER A 181 16.97 26.54 -6.51
C SER A 181 18.42 26.39 -6.94
N ASP A 182 18.79 26.99 -8.06
CA ASP A 182 20.18 27.16 -8.52
C ASP A 182 20.45 28.63 -8.89
N ALA A 183 21.61 28.93 -9.48
CA ALA A 183 21.98 30.31 -9.83
C ALA A 183 21.19 30.87 -11.03
N THR A 184 20.46 30.04 -11.76
CA THR A 184 19.69 30.39 -12.96
C THR A 184 18.19 30.43 -12.72
N GLY A 185 17.69 29.81 -11.63
CA GLY A 185 16.30 29.91 -11.23
C GLY A 185 15.84 28.80 -10.29
N ASP A 186 14.52 28.66 -10.23
CA ASP A 186 13.83 27.68 -9.38
C ASP A 186 13.15 26.62 -10.26
N LEU A 187 13.34 25.34 -9.95
CA LEU A 187 12.52 24.23 -10.40
C LEU A 187 11.54 23.85 -9.29
N ASP A 188 10.25 23.98 -9.58
CA ASP A 188 9.18 23.62 -8.65
C ASP A 188 8.63 22.23 -8.99
N VAL A 189 8.86 21.25 -8.12
CA VAL A 189 8.32 19.88 -8.24
C VAL A 189 7.04 19.76 -7.40
N PRO A 190 5.86 19.51 -8.01
CA PRO A 190 4.60 19.44 -7.26
C PRO A 190 4.65 18.39 -6.16
N LEU A 191 4.29 18.77 -4.93
CA LEU A 191 4.12 17.85 -3.81
C LEU A 191 2.72 17.23 -3.78
N SER A 192 1.82 17.65 -4.68
CA SER A 192 0.49 17.06 -4.83
C SER A 192 0.54 15.55 -5.08
N ASP A 193 1.59 15.07 -5.75
CA ASP A 193 1.79 13.65 -6.03
C ASP A 193 2.23 12.85 -4.78
N LEU A 194 2.71 13.55 -3.75
CA LEU A 194 3.03 12.99 -2.44
C LEU A 194 1.88 13.17 -1.43
N ALA A 195 0.96 14.09 -1.73
CA ALA A 195 -0.19 14.38 -0.88
C ALA A 195 -1.30 13.35 -1.10
N HIS A 196 -1.78 12.75 -0.01
CA HIS A 196 -2.99 11.95 -0.04
C HIS A 196 -4.17 12.90 0.18
N SER A 197 -4.98 13.11 -0.85
CA SER A 197 -6.19 13.92 -0.80
C SER A 197 -7.43 13.05 -0.91
N GLY A 198 -8.54 13.53 -0.35
CA GLY A 198 -9.81 12.81 -0.26
C GLY A 198 -10.96 13.78 -0.42
N THR A 199 -12.18 13.26 -0.52
CA THR A 199 -13.37 14.12 -0.56
C THR A 199 -13.76 14.58 0.84
N THR A 200 -14.61 15.60 0.95
CA THR A 200 -15.02 16.12 2.26
C THR A 200 -15.61 15.01 3.13
N GLY A 201 -15.02 14.83 4.32
CA GLY A 201 -15.42 13.80 5.28
C GLY A 201 -14.69 12.47 5.15
N SER A 202 -13.76 12.32 4.18
CA SER A 202 -12.91 11.15 4.07
C SER A 202 -12.09 10.90 5.33
N VAL A 203 -12.12 9.66 5.80
CA VAL A 203 -11.24 9.13 6.84
C VAL A 203 -10.30 8.14 6.18
N PHE A 204 -9.02 8.47 6.14
CA PHE A 204 -8.02 7.62 5.50
C PHE A 204 -7.65 6.40 6.36
N PHE A 205 -7.46 5.27 5.69
CA PHE A 205 -6.96 4.01 6.26
C PHE A 205 -5.98 3.35 5.29
N ALA A 206 -5.25 2.33 5.74
CA ALA A 206 -4.32 1.61 4.87
C ALA A 206 -5.06 0.70 3.88
N GLY A 207 -4.74 0.84 2.60
CA GLY A 207 -5.21 -0.04 1.53
C GLY A 207 -4.52 -1.40 1.54
N ALA A 208 -4.88 -2.26 0.58
CA ALA A 208 -4.27 -3.58 0.44
C ALA A 208 -2.75 -3.53 0.14
N ASP A 209 -2.28 -2.42 -0.42
CA ASP A 209 -0.86 -2.13 -0.67
C ASP A 209 -0.19 -1.35 0.48
N GLY A 210 -0.92 -1.09 1.57
CA GLY A 210 -0.47 -0.33 2.73
C GLY A 210 -0.49 1.19 2.56
N LYS A 211 -0.87 1.72 1.38
CA LYS A 211 -0.95 3.17 1.16
C LYS A 211 -2.25 3.75 1.72
N PRO A 212 -2.28 5.02 2.14
CA PRO A 212 -3.53 5.69 2.50
C PRO A 212 -4.55 5.63 1.37
N THR A 213 -5.74 5.14 1.70
CA THR A 213 -6.94 5.10 0.86
C THR A 213 -8.15 5.48 1.71
N ASP A 214 -9.30 5.70 1.09
CA ASP A 214 -10.54 6.01 1.79
C ASP A 214 -11.74 5.27 1.17
N ASN A 215 -12.83 5.18 1.94
CA ASN A 215 -14.09 4.62 1.49
C ASN A 215 -15.23 5.25 2.29
N ASN A 216 -15.75 6.36 1.77
CA ASN A 216 -16.80 7.13 2.43
C ASN A 216 -18.12 6.38 2.60
N GLY A 217 -18.34 5.29 1.84
CA GLY A 217 -19.47 4.40 2.08
C GLY A 217 -19.31 3.55 3.34
N GLN A 218 -18.10 3.40 3.87
CA GLN A 218 -17.78 2.55 5.02
C GLN A 218 -17.30 3.34 6.24
N LEU A 219 -16.47 4.36 6.08
CA LEU A 219 -16.02 5.23 7.18
C LEU A 219 -16.15 6.68 6.74
N PHE A 220 -16.91 7.49 7.50
CA PHE A 220 -17.21 8.86 7.09
C PHE A 220 -17.34 9.80 8.28
N TRP A 221 -16.68 10.96 8.21
CA TRP A 221 -16.87 12.06 9.15
C TRP A 221 -17.72 13.17 8.54
N ASN A 222 -18.92 13.40 9.07
CA ASN A 222 -19.74 14.53 8.66
C ASN A 222 -19.43 15.76 9.52
N ASN A 223 -18.74 16.74 8.93
CA ASN A 223 -18.35 17.97 9.63
C ASN A 223 -19.54 18.91 9.92
N SER A 224 -20.64 18.80 9.18
CA SER A 224 -21.83 19.64 9.41
C SER A 224 -22.60 19.19 10.65
N SER A 225 -22.76 17.87 10.84
CA SER A 225 -23.44 17.29 12.01
C SER A 225 -22.51 16.87 13.14
N ASN A 226 -21.18 16.97 12.94
CA ASN A 226 -20.14 16.50 13.86
C ASN A 226 -20.40 15.05 14.28
N SER A 227 -20.47 14.15 13.31
CA SER A 227 -20.86 12.76 13.51
C SER A 227 -20.06 11.80 12.65
N PHE A 228 -19.76 10.62 13.21
CA PHE A 228 -19.04 9.55 12.55
C PHE A 228 -20.00 8.45 12.06
N GLY A 229 -19.88 8.10 10.79
CA GLY A 229 -20.61 7.02 10.15
C GLY A 229 -19.74 5.80 9.92
N VAL A 230 -20.26 4.62 10.24
CA VAL A 230 -19.70 3.32 9.88
C VAL A 230 -20.73 2.59 9.01
N GLY A 231 -20.38 2.27 7.76
CA GLY A 231 -21.30 1.74 6.76
C GLY A 231 -22.30 2.76 6.20
N THR A 232 -22.11 4.06 6.46
CA THR A 232 -22.98 5.13 5.96
C THR A 232 -22.25 6.47 5.88
N ALA A 233 -22.45 7.21 4.78
CA ALA A 233 -22.00 8.60 4.61
C ALA A 233 -23.03 9.62 5.13
N SER A 234 -24.18 9.18 5.64
CA SER A 234 -25.25 10.04 6.14
C SER A 234 -25.62 9.66 7.58
N PRO A 235 -24.70 9.83 8.55
CA PRO A 235 -24.96 9.56 9.95
C PRO A 235 -26.10 10.43 10.51
N THR A 236 -27.05 9.83 11.24
CA THR A 236 -28.16 10.53 11.91
C THR A 236 -27.96 10.67 13.42
N ASN A 237 -26.90 10.06 13.94
CA ASN A 237 -26.47 10.09 15.33
C ASN A 237 -24.98 10.39 15.39
N LYS A 238 -24.47 10.81 16.54
CA LYS A 238 -23.03 11.15 16.72
C LYS A 238 -22.11 10.01 16.30
N LEU A 239 -22.51 8.79 16.61
CA LEU A 239 -21.98 7.58 16.00
C LEU A 239 -23.17 6.87 15.35
N HIS A 240 -23.13 6.67 14.03
CA HIS A 240 -24.13 5.87 13.32
C HIS A 240 -23.44 4.69 12.67
N VAL A 241 -23.71 3.48 13.17
CA VAL A 241 -23.29 2.24 12.54
C VAL A 241 -24.47 1.68 11.75
N SER A 242 -24.37 1.66 10.43
CA SER A 242 -25.31 0.98 9.54
C SER A 242 -24.99 -0.52 9.53
N GLY A 243 -25.48 -1.23 10.53
CA GLY A 243 -25.19 -2.65 10.75
C GLY A 243 -25.29 -3.03 12.22
N ALA A 244 -24.76 -4.21 12.56
CA ALA A 244 -24.71 -4.68 13.94
C ALA A 244 -23.43 -4.21 14.65
N ILE A 245 -23.54 -3.88 15.93
CA ILE A 245 -22.41 -3.56 16.80
C ILE A 245 -22.19 -4.73 17.75
N ARG A 246 -20.96 -5.25 17.83
CA ARG A 246 -20.50 -6.09 18.94
C ARG A 246 -19.63 -5.24 19.84
N SER A 247 -20.07 -5.00 21.08
CA SER A 247 -19.30 -4.31 22.10
C SER A 247 -19.09 -5.21 23.31
N GLU A 248 -17.96 -5.07 24.00
CA GLU A 248 -17.70 -5.73 25.28
C GLU A 248 -18.47 -5.07 26.43
N GLY A 249 -18.83 -3.79 26.28
CA GLY A 249 -19.62 -3.05 27.24
C GLY A 249 -20.07 -1.71 26.68
N ILE A 250 -21.20 -1.19 27.17
CA ILE A 250 -21.69 0.14 26.83
C ILE A 250 -22.07 0.82 28.14
N LEU A 251 -21.32 1.86 28.51
CA LEU A 251 -21.64 2.71 29.65
C LEU A 251 -22.56 3.85 29.19
N ASN A 252 -23.86 3.62 29.29
CA ASN A 252 -24.86 4.60 28.91
C ASN A 252 -25.14 5.61 30.02
N SER A 253 -25.77 6.73 29.65
CA SER A 253 -26.39 7.64 30.63
C SER A 253 -27.51 6.93 31.41
N ASN A 254 -27.93 7.49 32.53
CA ASN A 254 -29.07 6.96 33.28
C ASN A 254 -30.37 6.99 32.45
N GLY A 255 -30.53 7.98 31.57
CA GLY A 255 -31.79 8.22 30.86
C GLY A 255 -32.92 8.69 31.79
N THR A 256 -34.10 8.88 31.22
CA THR A 256 -35.33 9.24 31.92
C THR A 256 -36.53 8.48 31.34
N VAL A 257 -37.71 8.62 31.94
CA VAL A 257 -38.93 8.00 31.41
C VAL A 257 -39.31 8.50 30.01
N ASN A 258 -38.99 9.76 29.68
CA ASN A 258 -39.26 10.37 28.37
C ASN A 258 -38.08 10.28 27.40
N GLU A 259 -36.91 9.91 27.91
CA GLU A 259 -35.68 9.79 27.14
C GLU A 259 -34.84 8.63 27.71
N PRO A 260 -35.26 7.37 27.50
CA PRO A 260 -34.52 6.21 27.97
C PRO A 260 -33.13 6.11 27.35
N SER A 261 -32.20 5.50 28.07
CA SER A 261 -30.80 5.43 27.64
C SER A 261 -30.59 4.38 26.55
N TYR A 262 -31.33 3.28 26.62
CA TYR A 262 -31.56 2.38 25.49
C TYR A 262 -32.91 2.69 24.88
N ARG A 263 -32.93 3.13 23.63
CA ARG A 263 -34.14 3.56 22.92
C ARG A 263 -34.02 3.29 21.43
N PHE A 264 -35.13 3.41 20.73
CA PHE A 264 -35.19 3.08 19.31
C PHE A 264 -35.17 4.34 18.44
N HIS A 265 -34.60 4.24 17.24
CA HIS A 265 -34.63 5.35 16.29
C HIS A 265 -36.08 5.67 15.92
N GLY A 266 -36.46 6.96 15.97
CA GLY A 266 -37.81 7.43 15.69
C GLY A 266 -38.80 7.28 16.86
N ASP A 267 -38.45 6.56 17.93
CA ASP A 267 -39.23 6.44 19.15
C ASP A 267 -38.36 6.80 20.36
N THR A 268 -38.41 8.07 20.74
CA THR A 268 -37.52 8.61 21.76
C THR A 268 -37.97 8.32 23.18
N ASN A 269 -39.18 7.80 23.40
CA ASN A 269 -39.77 7.61 24.73
C ASN A 269 -40.16 6.15 25.03
N THR A 270 -39.75 5.22 24.18
CA THR A 270 -39.85 3.77 24.41
C THR A 270 -38.47 3.16 24.57
N GLY A 271 -38.25 2.40 25.66
CA GLY A 271 -36.97 1.77 25.92
C GLY A 271 -36.69 1.44 27.39
N MET A 272 -35.40 1.38 27.73
CA MET A 272 -34.91 1.07 29.08
C MET A 272 -34.08 2.22 29.65
N TYR A 273 -34.24 2.48 30.95
CA TYR A 273 -33.49 3.51 31.66
C TYR A 273 -33.22 3.11 33.12
N ARG A 274 -32.35 3.86 33.79
CA ARG A 274 -31.96 3.67 35.19
C ARG A 274 -32.59 4.78 36.05
N PRO A 275 -33.77 4.55 36.67
CA PRO A 275 -34.45 5.54 37.50
C PRO A 275 -33.68 5.92 38.78
N ALA A 276 -33.02 4.95 39.42
CA ALA A 276 -32.21 5.14 40.61
C ALA A 276 -31.06 4.13 40.67
N ALA A 277 -30.33 4.08 41.79
CA ALA A 277 -29.39 2.98 42.02
C ALA A 277 -30.11 1.65 42.12
N ASP A 278 -29.53 0.61 41.52
CA ASP A 278 -30.01 -0.77 41.59
C ASP A 278 -31.45 -0.98 41.05
N GLU A 279 -31.89 -0.08 40.17
CA GLU A 279 -33.17 -0.15 39.47
C GLU A 279 -33.01 -0.14 37.94
N ILE A 280 -33.87 -0.88 37.25
CA ILE A 280 -34.08 -0.77 35.80
C ILE A 280 -35.56 -0.54 35.51
N GLY A 281 -35.85 0.50 34.73
CA GLY A 281 -37.19 0.85 34.30
C GLY A 281 -37.37 0.61 32.80
N PHE A 282 -38.53 0.07 32.43
CA PHE A 282 -39.00 -0.09 31.07
C PHE A 282 -40.11 0.93 30.83
N THR A 283 -39.92 1.77 29.82
CA THR A 283 -40.86 2.84 29.45
C THR A 283 -41.39 2.60 28.04
N VAL A 284 -42.67 2.89 27.83
CA VAL A 284 -43.34 2.86 26.53
C VAL A 284 -44.19 4.11 26.42
N GLY A 285 -44.00 4.90 25.36
CA GLY A 285 -44.77 6.14 25.19
C GLY A 285 -44.56 7.17 26.30
N GLY A 286 -43.43 7.12 27.02
CA GLY A 286 -43.14 8.03 28.15
C GLY A 286 -43.75 7.62 29.49
N ILE A 287 -44.27 6.39 29.62
CA ILE A 287 -44.83 5.83 30.85
C ILE A 287 -43.98 4.64 31.30
N GLN A 288 -43.50 4.64 32.55
CA GLN A 288 -42.80 3.49 33.12
C GLN A 288 -43.78 2.35 33.38
N ALA A 289 -43.82 1.38 32.46
CA ALA A 289 -44.75 0.25 32.51
C ALA A 289 -44.28 -0.88 33.46
N LEU A 290 -42.96 -1.10 33.54
CA LEU A 290 -42.35 -2.13 34.39
C LEU A 290 -41.08 -1.59 35.04
N LYS A 291 -40.87 -1.96 36.31
CA LYS A 291 -39.64 -1.66 37.05
C LYS A 291 -39.12 -2.92 37.73
N ILE A 292 -37.80 -3.13 37.67
CA ILE A 292 -37.11 -4.11 38.52
C ILE A 292 -36.28 -3.31 39.52
N ASP A 293 -36.53 -3.58 40.80
CA ASP A 293 -35.97 -2.84 41.95
C ASP A 293 -35.28 -3.85 42.87
N GLU A 294 -34.00 -3.61 43.16
CA GLU A 294 -33.24 -4.35 44.15
C GLU A 294 -33.13 -3.51 45.42
N ASN A 295 -33.79 -3.95 46.48
CA ASN A 295 -33.70 -3.31 47.79
C ASN A 295 -33.29 -4.31 48.85
N SER A 296 -32.08 -4.13 49.39
CA SER A 296 -31.54 -4.89 50.52
C SER A 296 -31.41 -6.41 50.25
N SER A 297 -30.81 -6.75 49.12
CA SER A 297 -30.63 -8.10 48.57
C SER A 297 -31.92 -8.80 48.11
N ASN A 298 -32.98 -8.04 47.78
CA ASN A 298 -34.24 -8.57 47.30
C ASN A 298 -34.69 -7.86 46.02
N THR A 299 -34.72 -8.61 44.91
CA THR A 299 -35.17 -8.12 43.61
C THR A 299 -36.67 -8.31 43.45
N LYS A 300 -37.38 -7.22 43.17
CA LYS A 300 -38.82 -7.20 42.88
C LYS A 300 -39.07 -6.79 41.44
N VAL A 301 -39.95 -7.51 40.77
CA VAL A 301 -40.55 -7.06 39.51
C VAL A 301 -41.86 -6.36 39.85
N ILE A 302 -41.98 -5.10 39.47
CA ILE A 302 -43.14 -4.25 39.72
C ILE A 302 -43.77 -3.92 38.36
N VAL A 303 -45.02 -4.34 38.17
CA VAL A 303 -45.84 -3.95 37.02
C VAL A 303 -46.62 -2.71 37.45
N ASN A 304 -46.29 -1.54 36.89
CA ASN A 304 -46.92 -0.27 37.26
C ASN A 304 -48.28 -0.08 36.57
N GLU A 305 -48.49 -0.79 35.46
CA GLU A 305 -49.72 -0.78 34.66
C GLU A 305 -50.48 -2.10 34.84
N THR A 306 -51.37 -2.45 33.90
CA THR A 306 -52.12 -3.71 33.93
C THR A 306 -51.26 -4.91 33.47
N LEU A 307 -51.36 -6.04 34.19
CA LEU A 307 -50.78 -7.32 33.79
C LEU A 307 -51.85 -8.18 33.08
N GLU A 308 -51.62 -8.48 31.80
CA GLU A 308 -52.37 -9.48 31.04
C GLU A 308 -51.52 -10.74 30.86
N LEU A 309 -52.14 -11.92 31.02
CA LEU A 309 -51.46 -13.22 30.97
C LEU A 309 -52.17 -14.10 29.95
N GLU A 310 -51.53 -14.32 28.80
CA GLU A 310 -52.06 -15.21 27.74
C GLU A 310 -51.69 -16.68 27.98
N GLY A 311 -50.61 -16.91 28.72
CA GLY A 311 -50.10 -18.24 29.08
C GLY A 311 -50.50 -18.68 30.49
N ALA A 312 -50.14 -19.92 30.83
CA ALA A 312 -50.30 -20.41 32.19
C ALA A 312 -49.33 -19.70 33.15
N VAL A 313 -49.79 -19.48 34.39
CA VAL A 313 -48.91 -19.12 35.51
C VAL A 313 -48.34 -20.41 36.08
N LEU A 314 -47.02 -20.53 36.15
CA LEU A 314 -46.37 -21.68 36.75
C LEU A 314 -46.10 -21.43 38.24
N ASP A 315 -46.20 -22.47 39.05
CA ASP A 315 -45.76 -22.43 40.43
C ASP A 315 -44.24 -22.67 40.56
N SER A 316 -43.72 -22.74 41.78
CA SER A 316 -42.27 -22.95 42.03
C SER A 316 -41.72 -24.32 41.60
N SER A 317 -42.58 -25.21 41.10
CA SER A 317 -42.22 -26.50 40.50
C SER A 317 -42.43 -26.56 38.99
N ASP A 318 -42.58 -25.40 38.34
CA ASP A 318 -42.88 -25.24 36.91
C ASP A 318 -44.21 -25.88 36.47
N SER A 319 -45.20 -25.99 37.38
CA SER A 319 -46.51 -26.59 37.11
C SER A 319 -47.60 -25.54 36.84
N PRO A 320 -48.43 -25.66 35.78
CA PRO A 320 -49.48 -24.70 35.43
C PRO A 320 -50.78 -24.84 36.24
N GLY A 321 -50.84 -25.76 37.19
CA GLY A 321 -52.06 -26.07 37.93
C GLY A 321 -53.13 -26.73 37.06
N THR A 322 -54.24 -27.09 37.69
CA THR A 322 -55.42 -27.68 37.04
C THR A 322 -56.67 -26.87 37.35
N SER A 323 -57.74 -27.07 36.58
CA SER A 323 -58.99 -26.30 36.71
C SER A 323 -59.52 -26.32 38.15
N GLY A 324 -59.78 -25.13 38.71
CA GLY A 324 -60.31 -24.95 40.07
C GLY A 324 -59.26 -24.85 41.17
N GLN A 325 -57.97 -24.97 40.84
CA GLN A 325 -56.89 -24.70 41.79
C GLN A 325 -56.63 -23.20 41.95
N VAL A 326 -56.06 -22.84 43.10
CA VAL A 326 -55.56 -21.50 43.41
C VAL A 326 -54.07 -21.59 43.67
N LEU A 327 -53.32 -20.58 43.23
CA LEU A 327 -51.89 -20.48 43.52
C LEU A 327 -51.72 -19.96 44.94
N SER A 328 -51.16 -20.78 45.82
CA SER A 328 -50.91 -20.40 47.22
C SER A 328 -49.42 -20.22 47.45
N SER A 329 -49.06 -19.26 48.29
CA SER A 329 -47.70 -19.18 48.83
C SER A 329 -47.39 -20.39 49.71
N THR A 330 -46.15 -20.84 49.64
CA THR A 330 -45.53 -21.75 50.59
C THR A 330 -44.43 -21.00 51.35
N ALA A 331 -43.77 -21.63 52.32
CA ALA A 331 -42.64 -21.00 53.01
C ALA A 331 -41.45 -20.70 52.08
N THR A 332 -41.34 -21.37 50.94
CA THR A 332 -40.19 -21.31 50.03
C THR A 332 -40.55 -20.94 48.59
N GLY A 333 -41.83 -20.72 48.27
CA GLY A 333 -42.28 -20.47 46.90
C GLY A 333 -43.79 -20.44 46.76
N THR A 334 -44.30 -21.06 45.71
CA THR A 334 -45.74 -21.16 45.42
C THR A 334 -46.10 -22.58 44.99
N GLN A 335 -47.35 -22.98 45.25
CA GLN A 335 -47.89 -24.26 44.80
C GLN A 335 -49.35 -24.11 44.41
N TRP A 336 -49.75 -24.77 43.33
CA TRP A 336 -51.17 -24.93 43.00
C TRP A 336 -51.85 -25.89 43.98
N VAL A 337 -52.86 -25.39 44.69
CA VAL A 337 -53.64 -26.17 45.65
C VAL A 337 -55.10 -26.19 45.24
N ASN A 338 -55.79 -27.29 45.50
CA ASN A 338 -57.24 -27.36 45.30
C ASN A 338 -57.91 -26.29 46.16
N SER A 339 -58.81 -25.52 45.58
CA SER A 339 -59.63 -24.56 46.32
C SER A 339 -60.56 -25.31 47.27
N MET A 340 -60.10 -25.56 48.50
CA MET A 340 -60.90 -26.25 49.52
C MET A 340 -61.85 -25.27 50.20
N SER A 341 -63.11 -25.25 49.74
CA SER A 341 -64.20 -24.72 50.54
C SER A 341 -64.53 -25.72 51.64
N PRO A 342 -64.52 -25.33 52.94
CA PRO A 342 -65.03 -26.18 54.00
C PRO A 342 -66.55 -26.37 53.86
N ILE A 343 -67.27 -25.44 53.23
CA ILE A 343 -68.70 -25.58 52.95
C ILE A 343 -68.91 -26.53 51.79
N LYS A 344 -69.59 -27.65 52.04
CA LYS A 344 -69.86 -28.71 51.05
C LYS A 344 -71.26 -28.67 50.47
N ALA A 345 -72.24 -28.26 51.28
CA ALA A 345 -73.60 -28.04 50.84
C ALA A 345 -74.27 -27.00 51.74
N PHE A 346 -75.21 -26.24 51.21
CA PHE A 346 -76.08 -25.39 52.00
C PHE A 346 -77.43 -25.27 51.31
N GLY A 347 -78.46 -24.93 52.05
CA GLY A 347 -79.76 -24.70 51.44
C GLY A 347 -80.80 -24.09 52.38
N LYS A 348 -81.81 -23.49 51.75
CA LYS A 348 -83.06 -23.02 52.34
C LYS A 348 -84.19 -23.91 51.84
N ILE A 349 -84.90 -24.53 52.78
CA ILE A 349 -85.97 -25.49 52.53
C ILE A 349 -87.29 -24.87 52.99
N ALA A 350 -88.31 -24.92 52.15
CA ALA A 350 -89.64 -24.41 52.47
C ALA A 350 -90.36 -25.34 53.47
N SER A 351 -91.40 -24.84 54.13
CA SER A 351 -92.23 -25.62 55.07
C SER A 351 -92.88 -26.86 54.45
N THR A 352 -93.13 -26.86 53.15
CA THR A 352 -93.63 -28.02 52.38
C THR A 352 -92.57 -29.11 52.18
N GLY A 353 -91.31 -28.83 52.48
CA GLY A 353 -90.17 -29.72 52.24
C GLY A 353 -89.58 -29.60 50.84
N THR A 354 -89.94 -28.57 50.07
CA THR A 354 -89.32 -28.29 48.76
C THR A 354 -88.09 -27.40 48.90
N VAL A 355 -87.05 -27.66 48.09
CA VAL A 355 -85.86 -26.81 48.02
C VAL A 355 -86.22 -25.43 47.47
N THR A 356 -85.95 -24.36 48.24
CA THR A 356 -86.09 -22.98 47.77
C THR A 356 -84.82 -22.50 47.10
N LYS A 357 -83.66 -22.78 47.72
CA LYS A 357 -82.33 -22.50 47.17
C LYS A 357 -81.35 -23.43 47.86
N ALA A 358 -80.55 -24.19 47.11
CA ALA A 358 -79.53 -25.04 47.70
C ALA A 358 -78.38 -25.28 46.73
N THR A 359 -77.28 -25.82 47.25
CA THR A 359 -76.20 -26.39 46.43
C THR A 359 -76.78 -27.37 45.40
N PRO A 360 -76.37 -27.30 44.12
CA PRO A 360 -76.85 -28.23 43.10
C PRO A 360 -76.73 -29.69 43.53
N GLY A 361 -77.79 -30.48 43.33
CA GLY A 361 -77.85 -31.89 43.72
C GLY A 361 -78.42 -32.16 45.12
N VAL A 362 -78.60 -31.14 45.97
CA VAL A 362 -79.37 -31.28 47.20
C VAL A 362 -80.84 -31.53 46.85
N THR A 363 -81.44 -32.53 47.48
CA THR A 363 -82.89 -32.78 47.41
C THR A 363 -83.48 -32.91 48.80
N THR A 364 -84.78 -32.66 48.92
CA THR A 364 -85.47 -32.74 50.20
C THR A 364 -86.82 -33.42 50.09
N THR A 365 -87.17 -34.18 51.11
CA THR A 365 -88.46 -34.87 51.23
C THR A 365 -89.06 -34.58 52.60
N ARG A 366 -90.31 -34.09 52.63
CA ARG A 366 -91.09 -34.05 53.86
C ARG A 366 -91.63 -35.45 54.16
N ILE A 367 -91.11 -36.09 55.21
CA ILE A 367 -91.53 -37.44 55.63
C ILE A 367 -92.88 -37.35 56.36
N SER A 368 -93.00 -36.40 57.30
CA SER A 368 -94.23 -36.11 58.03
C SER A 368 -94.20 -34.67 58.55
N LYS A 369 -95.22 -34.25 59.32
CA LYS A 369 -95.29 -32.90 59.89
C LYS A 369 -94.02 -32.61 60.69
N GLY A 370 -93.34 -31.50 60.37
CA GLY A 370 -92.08 -31.06 61.01
C GLY A 370 -90.92 -32.04 60.89
N TYR A 371 -90.95 -32.97 59.93
CA TYR A 371 -89.90 -33.97 59.76
C TYR A 371 -89.51 -34.11 58.29
N TYR A 372 -88.26 -33.75 58.02
CA TYR A 372 -87.72 -33.63 56.68
C TYR A 372 -86.47 -34.49 56.54
N ARG A 373 -86.23 -35.03 55.35
CA ARG A 373 -84.93 -35.58 54.96
C ARG A 373 -84.28 -34.65 53.96
N VAL A 374 -83.03 -34.30 54.21
CA VAL A 374 -82.16 -33.62 53.26
C VAL A 374 -81.20 -34.66 52.71
N THR A 375 -81.18 -34.82 51.40
CA THR A 375 -80.25 -35.71 50.69
C THR A 375 -79.20 -34.84 50.02
N LEU A 376 -77.94 -35.16 50.29
CA LEU A 376 -76.77 -34.46 49.78
C LEU A 376 -76.35 -35.03 48.41
N PRO A 377 -75.68 -34.22 47.56
CA PRO A 377 -75.02 -34.73 46.36
C PRO A 377 -74.02 -35.84 46.72
N SER A 378 -73.86 -36.82 45.83
CA SER A 378 -72.85 -37.87 46.01
C SER A 378 -71.45 -37.26 46.11
N GLY A 379 -70.68 -37.68 47.12
CA GLY A 379 -69.33 -37.17 47.37
C GLY A 379 -69.26 -35.77 47.96
N ALA A 380 -70.39 -35.17 48.37
CA ALA A 380 -70.39 -33.86 49.02
C ALA A 380 -69.58 -33.87 50.33
N VAL A 381 -69.68 -34.95 51.10
CA VAL A 381 -69.00 -35.16 52.38
C VAL A 381 -68.20 -36.46 52.33
N SER A 382 -67.10 -36.51 53.07
CA SER A 382 -66.14 -37.61 53.10
C SER A 382 -66.63 -38.78 53.96
N ASP A 383 -67.33 -38.49 55.06
CA ASP A 383 -67.91 -39.48 55.96
C ASP A 383 -69.26 -39.00 56.56
N ALA A 384 -69.77 -39.69 57.59
CA ALA A 384 -71.02 -39.33 58.27
C ALA A 384 -70.82 -38.42 59.51
N ASN A 385 -69.63 -37.82 59.69
CA ASN A 385 -69.24 -36.97 60.82
C ASN A 385 -69.07 -35.49 60.42
N TYR A 386 -69.59 -35.07 59.26
CA TYR A 386 -69.61 -33.67 58.86
C TYR A 386 -70.38 -32.78 59.84
N ILE A 387 -70.10 -31.47 59.79
CA ILE A 387 -70.76 -30.49 60.65
C ILE A 387 -72.07 -30.06 59.98
N ILE A 388 -73.18 -30.17 60.72
CA ILE A 388 -74.49 -29.67 60.32
C ILE A 388 -74.81 -28.43 61.15
N GLN A 389 -74.93 -27.28 60.49
CA GLN A 389 -75.46 -26.08 61.10
C GLN A 389 -76.90 -25.88 60.63
N LEU A 390 -77.84 -25.89 61.55
CA LEU A 390 -79.26 -25.67 61.26
C LEU A 390 -79.72 -24.34 61.83
N THR A 391 -80.59 -23.66 61.10
CA THR A 391 -81.30 -22.47 61.57
C THR A 391 -82.74 -22.51 61.09
N GLN A 392 -83.64 -21.90 61.86
CA GLN A 392 -85.04 -21.72 61.48
C GLN A 392 -85.51 -20.31 61.88
N PRO A 393 -86.60 -19.80 61.29
CA PRO A 393 -87.18 -18.53 61.70
C PRO A 393 -87.71 -18.58 63.14
N GLY A 394 -87.50 -17.49 63.90
CA GLY A 394 -88.20 -17.28 65.17
C GLY A 394 -89.70 -17.09 64.98
N ARG A 395 -90.49 -17.32 66.04
CA ARG A 395 -91.97 -17.23 66.01
C ARG A 395 -92.55 -16.03 66.75
N GLY A 396 -91.73 -15.22 67.41
CA GLY A 396 -92.19 -13.96 68.01
C GLY A 396 -93.19 -14.10 69.16
N GLY A 397 -93.24 -15.26 69.84
CA GLY A 397 -93.96 -15.43 71.11
C GLY A 397 -95.45 -15.78 71.06
N VAL A 398 -95.99 -16.28 69.94
CA VAL A 398 -97.40 -16.72 69.86
C VAL A 398 -97.48 -18.20 69.47
N GLY A 399 -97.84 -19.06 70.43
CA GLY A 399 -98.06 -20.50 70.25
C GLY A 399 -96.83 -21.25 69.75
N ASN A 400 -96.15 -21.97 70.66
CA ASN A 400 -94.84 -22.60 70.46
C ASN A 400 -93.74 -21.53 70.32
N ASP A 401 -93.44 -20.88 71.43
CA ASP A 401 -92.66 -19.64 71.55
C ASP A 401 -91.15 -19.82 71.33
N ASP A 402 -90.62 -21.04 71.49
CA ASP A 402 -89.23 -21.40 71.16
C ASP A 402 -89.17 -22.69 70.34
N PRO A 403 -89.22 -22.60 68.99
CA PRO A 403 -89.17 -23.78 68.16
C PRO A 403 -87.78 -24.41 68.21
N GLY A 404 -87.73 -25.68 68.62
CA GLY A 404 -86.54 -26.51 68.55
C GLY A 404 -86.28 -26.96 67.11
N ILE A 405 -85.01 -26.97 66.71
CA ILE A 405 -84.53 -27.62 65.49
C ILE A 405 -83.39 -28.56 65.86
N SER A 406 -83.46 -29.79 65.39
CA SER A 406 -82.42 -30.79 65.60
C SER A 406 -82.24 -31.64 64.35
N TYR A 407 -81.07 -32.25 64.20
CA TYR A 407 -80.81 -33.25 63.17
C TYR A 407 -80.80 -34.66 63.77
N ASN A 408 -81.19 -35.65 62.96
CA ASN A 408 -81.11 -37.07 63.25
C ASN A 408 -80.56 -37.83 62.03
N ASN A 409 -80.17 -39.09 62.23
CA ASN A 409 -79.87 -40.05 61.15
C ASN A 409 -78.89 -39.49 60.11
N GLN A 410 -77.76 -38.96 60.58
CA GLN A 410 -76.70 -38.43 59.74
C GLN A 410 -75.98 -39.59 59.03
N THR A 411 -75.96 -39.52 57.71
CA THR A 411 -75.27 -40.47 56.82
C THR A 411 -74.46 -39.67 55.80
N THR A 412 -73.57 -40.36 55.07
CA THR A 412 -72.77 -39.76 53.98
C THR A 412 -73.59 -39.17 52.84
N THR A 413 -74.88 -39.49 52.76
CA THR A 413 -75.76 -39.05 51.67
C THR A 413 -76.99 -38.28 52.16
N SER A 414 -77.24 -38.22 53.46
CA SER A 414 -78.42 -37.53 53.99
C SER A 414 -78.32 -37.23 55.46
N PHE A 415 -79.17 -36.32 55.92
CA PHE A 415 -79.52 -36.18 57.32
C PHE A 415 -81.00 -35.83 57.40
N GLU A 416 -81.58 -36.02 58.57
CA GLU A 416 -82.98 -35.71 58.80
C GLU A 416 -83.10 -34.53 59.75
N VAL A 417 -84.09 -33.66 59.51
CA VAL A 417 -84.35 -32.46 60.29
C VAL A 417 -85.69 -32.60 60.98
N ILE A 418 -85.69 -32.39 62.30
CA ILE A 418 -86.90 -32.39 63.12
C ILE A 418 -87.12 -30.98 63.65
N ILE A 419 -88.31 -30.46 63.39
CA ILE A 419 -88.78 -29.17 63.86
C ILE A 419 -90.03 -29.39 64.69
N GLY A 420 -90.04 -28.82 65.88
CA GLY A 420 -91.18 -28.89 66.77
C GLY A 420 -91.04 -27.92 67.92
N ASP A 421 -92.12 -27.77 68.67
CA ASP A 421 -92.13 -26.97 69.88
C ASP A 421 -91.20 -27.56 70.94
N ASN A 422 -90.39 -26.72 71.56
CA ASN A 422 -89.57 -27.13 72.69
C ASN A 422 -90.38 -26.87 73.97
N ASP A 423 -91.21 -27.85 74.35
CA ASP A 423 -92.21 -27.76 75.43
C ASP A 423 -91.62 -27.74 76.87
N ASN A 424 -90.33 -27.38 77.01
CA ASN A 424 -89.63 -27.22 78.28
C ASN A 424 -89.79 -28.38 79.29
N GLY A 425 -89.94 -29.63 78.80
CA GLY A 425 -89.65 -30.84 79.59
C GLY A 425 -90.83 -31.57 80.23
N GLY A 426 -92.06 -31.47 79.69
CA GLY A 426 -93.23 -32.18 80.23
C GLY A 426 -93.89 -33.21 79.31
N THR A 427 -93.82 -33.03 77.99
CA THR A 427 -94.53 -33.84 76.99
C THR A 427 -93.63 -34.15 75.78
N ASP A 428 -94.14 -34.93 74.82
CA ASP A 428 -93.43 -35.15 73.56
C ASP A 428 -93.46 -33.90 72.68
N ARG A 429 -92.34 -33.60 72.02
CA ARG A 429 -92.19 -32.50 71.05
C ARG A 429 -93.35 -32.45 70.05
N SER A 430 -94.15 -31.37 70.10
CA SER A 430 -95.23 -31.14 69.13
C SER A 430 -94.65 -30.66 67.79
N ARG A 431 -94.68 -31.52 66.76
CA ARG A 431 -94.10 -31.21 65.45
C ARG A 431 -94.93 -30.21 64.65
N PHE A 432 -94.26 -29.31 63.93
CA PHE A 432 -94.89 -28.40 62.99
C PHE A 432 -94.01 -28.14 61.77
N ASP A 433 -94.64 -27.77 60.66
CA ASP A 433 -93.92 -27.48 59.43
C ASP A 433 -93.33 -26.07 59.47
N SER A 434 -92.04 -25.96 59.17
CA SER A 434 -91.33 -24.69 59.10
C SER A 434 -90.36 -24.70 57.94
N GLU A 435 -90.07 -23.52 57.41
CA GLU A 435 -88.85 -23.38 56.64
C GLU A 435 -87.62 -23.48 57.55
N PHE A 436 -86.51 -23.93 56.99
CA PHE A 436 -85.23 -23.99 57.67
C PHE A 436 -84.08 -23.82 56.69
N MET A 437 -82.92 -23.47 57.23
CA MET A 437 -81.68 -23.39 56.49
C MET A 437 -80.68 -24.37 57.09
N PHE A 438 -79.81 -24.88 56.23
CA PHE A 438 -78.69 -25.70 56.65
C PHE A 438 -77.40 -25.28 55.94
N THR A 439 -76.29 -25.45 56.64
CA THR A 439 -74.94 -25.42 56.08
C THR A 439 -74.22 -26.69 56.52
N ILE A 440 -73.61 -27.37 55.56
CA ILE A 440 -72.77 -28.55 55.76
C ILE A 440 -71.33 -28.13 55.61
N LEU A 441 -70.53 -28.37 56.65
CA LEU A 441 -69.08 -28.20 56.59
C LEU A 441 -68.38 -29.54 56.75
N ASP A 442 -67.32 -29.74 55.98
CA ASP A 442 -66.44 -30.90 56.06
C ASP A 442 -65.01 -30.46 55.73
N LEU A 443 -64.03 -31.00 56.47
CA LEU A 443 -62.64 -30.49 56.48
C LEU A 443 -61.71 -31.24 55.53
#